data_AF-A0A957SLI0-F1
#
_entry.id   AF-A0A957SLI0-F1
#
_cell.length_a   1.000
_cell.length_b   1.000
_cell.length_c   1.000
_cell.angle_alpha   90.00
_cell.angle_beta   90.00
_cell.angle_gamma   90.00
#
_symmetry.space_group_name_H-M   'P 1'
#
loop_
_entity.id
_entity.type
_entity.pdbx_description
1 polymer ?
#
loop_
_entity_poly.entity_id
_entity_poly.type
_entity_poly.pdbx_seq_one_letter_code
_entity_poly.pdbx_strand_id
1 'polypeptide(L)'
;MAKRASIKNNSPLDAMFQPSTAPAAKQADDLPPSPVDKPATRQTSVFLTEDQITWLDNAALQAKREGGKAIRKAVVLRTLVEIAMQTPLDLTGVQSEEEVRERMESALKSL
;
A
#
# COMPACT_ATOMS: atom_id res chain seq x y z
N MET A 1 13.63 62.87 31.41
CA MET A 1 12.58 63.74 30.83
C MET A 1 12.11 63.16 29.51
N ALA A 2 10.87 63.49 29.15
CA ALA A 2 10.02 62.82 28.18
C ALA A 2 10.37 63.05 26.69
N LYS A 3 9.96 62.05 25.87
CA LYS A 3 9.38 62.09 24.52
C LYS A 3 10.18 62.76 23.37
N ARG A 4 10.34 61.99 22.28
CA ARG A 4 9.53 62.19 21.05
C ARG A 4 9.67 61.02 20.07
N ALA A 5 8.52 60.58 19.59
CA ALA A 5 8.35 59.57 18.56
C ALA A 5 8.91 60.05 17.22
N SER A 6 9.51 59.14 16.45
CA SER A 6 9.70 59.32 15.01
C SER A 6 8.77 58.35 14.29
N ILE A 7 7.86 58.90 13.50
CA ILE A 7 6.85 58.19 12.73
C ILE A 7 7.31 58.19 11.27
N LYS A 8 7.33 56.97 10.73
CA LYS A 8 7.21 56.55 9.33
C LYS A 8 8.41 56.76 8.41
N ASN A 9 9.06 55.64 8.12
CA ASN A 9 9.29 55.25 6.73
C ASN A 9 8.43 54.02 6.42
N ASN A 10 7.28 54.31 5.80
CA ASN A 10 6.38 53.36 5.17
C ASN A 10 6.93 53.09 3.77
N SER A 11 7.94 52.22 3.66
CA SER A 11 8.49 51.82 2.37
C SER A 11 7.85 50.48 1.97
N PRO A 12 6.99 50.43 0.93
CA PRO A 12 6.26 49.22 0.54
C PRO A 12 7.16 48.10 -0.03
N LEU A 13 8.47 48.33 -0.13
CA LEU A 13 9.48 47.37 -0.57
C LEU A 13 10.06 46.51 0.55
N ASP A 14 9.98 46.94 1.82
CA ASP A 14 10.47 46.16 2.97
C ASP A 14 9.62 44.90 3.22
N ALA A 15 8.37 44.89 2.74
CA ALA A 15 7.47 43.75 2.85
C ALA A 15 7.79 42.60 1.86
N MET A 16 8.60 42.84 0.82
CA MET A 16 8.91 41.84 -0.20
C MET A 16 10.14 40.98 0.12
N PHE A 17 10.98 41.41 1.07
CA PHE A 17 12.29 40.78 1.33
C PHE A 17 12.51 40.31 2.77
N GLN A 18 11.46 40.24 3.60
CA GLN A 18 11.58 39.59 4.91
C GLN A 18 11.38 38.07 4.78
N PRO A 19 12.31 37.25 5.31
CA PRO A 19 12.17 35.80 5.31
C PRO A 19 11.00 35.41 6.22
N SER A 20 10.02 34.72 5.65
CA SER A 20 8.81 34.27 6.34
C SER A 20 9.18 33.46 7.59
N THR A 21 9.03 34.09 8.76
CA THR A 21 9.05 33.44 10.08
C THR A 21 7.61 33.43 10.62
N ALA A 22 7.23 32.25 11.13
CA ALA A 22 5.88 31.72 11.35
C ALA A 22 4.89 32.57 12.17
N PRO A 23 3.56 32.32 12.05
CA PRO A 23 2.61 32.61 13.11
C PRO A 23 2.34 31.36 14.00
N ALA A 24 2.27 31.63 15.29
CA ALA A 24 2.00 30.67 16.35
C ALA A 24 0.52 30.26 16.44
N ALA A 25 0.33 28.96 16.72
CA ALA A 25 -0.71 28.32 17.51
C ALA A 25 -2.19 28.69 17.24
N LYS A 26 -2.83 27.87 16.38
CA LYS A 26 -4.26 27.54 16.47
C LYS A 26 -4.44 26.02 16.42
N GLN A 27 -5.22 25.53 17.38
CA GLN A 27 -5.91 24.24 17.46
C GLN A 27 -5.05 22.97 17.63
N ALA A 28 -4.95 22.57 18.91
CA ALA A 28 -4.75 21.19 19.31
C ALA A 28 -6.06 20.42 19.13
N ASP A 29 -6.23 19.78 17.98
CA ASP A 29 -7.11 18.59 17.79
C ASP A 29 -6.84 17.90 16.44
N ASP A 30 -5.59 17.97 15.95
CA ASP A 30 -5.14 17.26 14.75
C ASP A 30 -3.82 16.56 15.06
N LEU A 31 -3.89 15.58 15.98
CA LEU A 31 -2.85 14.57 16.03
C LEU A 31 -2.95 13.81 14.69
N PRO A 32 -1.87 13.76 13.88
CA PRO A 32 -1.89 12.90 12.70
C PRO A 32 -2.23 11.50 13.19
N PRO A 33 -3.14 10.77 12.50
CA PRO A 33 -3.40 9.39 12.87
C PRO A 33 -2.05 8.69 12.92
N SER A 34 -1.71 8.12 14.08
CA SER A 34 -0.50 7.31 14.23
C SER A 34 -0.42 6.38 13.02
N PRO A 35 0.75 6.28 12.34
CA PRO A 35 0.86 5.43 11.17
C PRO A 35 0.47 4.03 11.60
N VAL A 36 -0.72 3.60 11.18
CA VAL A 36 -1.17 2.22 11.35
C VAL A 36 -0.06 1.38 10.74
N ASP A 37 0.65 0.61 11.55
CA ASP A 37 1.76 -0.24 11.14
C ASP A 37 1.27 -1.15 10.01
N LYS A 38 1.48 -0.72 8.77
CA LYS A 38 1.19 -1.54 7.60
C LYS A 38 2.18 -2.70 7.67
N PRO A 39 1.71 -3.96 7.58
CA PRO A 39 2.62 -5.10 7.63
C PRO A 39 3.70 -4.91 6.57
N ALA A 40 4.96 -5.14 6.96
CA ALA A 40 6.10 -4.93 6.09
C ALA A 40 5.97 -5.81 4.83
N THR A 41 5.78 -5.19 3.68
CA THR A 41 5.72 -5.89 2.40
C THR A 41 7.12 -6.11 1.85
N ARG A 42 7.45 -7.33 1.43
CA ARG A 42 8.65 -7.64 0.64
C ARG A 42 8.27 -7.88 -0.82
N GLN A 43 9.06 -7.34 -1.74
CA GLN A 43 8.88 -7.56 -3.17
C GLN A 43 9.59 -8.85 -3.59
N THR A 44 8.90 -9.71 -4.32
CA THR A 44 9.44 -10.92 -4.94
C THR A 44 9.03 -10.95 -6.40
N SER A 45 9.94 -11.37 -7.28
CA SER A 45 9.67 -11.61 -8.70
C SER A 45 9.56 -13.11 -8.96
N VAL A 46 8.51 -13.53 -9.65
CA VAL A 46 8.28 -14.93 -10.05
C VAL A 46 8.06 -14.99 -11.56
N PHE A 47 8.51 -16.08 -12.19
CA PHE A 47 8.23 -16.35 -13.59
C PHE A 47 7.03 -17.27 -13.68
N LEU A 48 6.13 -16.97 -14.60
CA LEU A 48 4.91 -17.73 -14.87
C LEU A 48 4.86 -18.02 -16.37
N THR A 49 4.24 -19.13 -16.74
CA THR A 49 4.01 -19.45 -18.14
C THR A 49 3.00 -18.47 -18.77
N GLU A 50 3.00 -18.38 -20.09
CA GLU A 50 2.04 -17.55 -20.83
C GLU A 50 0.59 -17.93 -20.49
N ASP A 51 0.31 -19.22 -20.40
CA ASP A 51 -1.01 -19.74 -20.02
C ASP A 51 -1.43 -19.29 -18.60
N GLN A 52 -0.51 -19.33 -17.63
CA GLN A 52 -0.77 -18.88 -16.26
C GLN A 52 -1.03 -17.37 -16.20
N ILE A 53 -0.27 -16.58 -16.95
CA ILE A 53 -0.45 -15.12 -17.04
C ILE A 53 -1.78 -14.77 -17.69
N THR A 54 -2.14 -15.47 -18.77
CA THR A 54 -3.40 -15.30 -19.50
C THR A 54 -4.59 -15.69 -18.62
N TRP A 55 -4.48 -16.78 -17.88
CA TRP A 55 -5.50 -17.17 -16.91
C TRP A 55 -5.70 -16.10 -15.83
N LEU A 56 -4.62 -15.54 -15.26
CA LEU A 56 -4.70 -14.45 -14.28
C LEU A 56 -5.36 -13.18 -14.85
N ASP A 57 -5.06 -12.83 -16.11
CA ASP A 57 -5.72 -11.71 -16.80
C ASP A 57 -7.22 -11.94 -16.92
N ASN A 58 -7.61 -13.14 -17.36
CA ASN A 58 -9.00 -13.49 -17.56
C ASN A 58 -9.77 -13.51 -16.24
N ALA A 59 -9.21 -14.09 -15.18
CA ALA A 59 -9.81 -14.09 -13.85
C ALA A 59 -10.02 -12.66 -13.32
N ALA A 60 -9.03 -11.78 -13.50
CA ALA A 60 -9.14 -10.37 -13.13
C ALA A 60 -10.18 -9.58 -13.97
N LEU A 61 -10.32 -9.92 -15.25
CA LEU A 61 -11.29 -9.31 -16.17
C LEU A 61 -12.72 -9.79 -15.94
N GLN A 62 -12.92 -11.06 -15.60
CA GLN A 62 -14.24 -11.64 -15.32
C GLN A 62 -14.94 -10.88 -14.20
N ALA A 63 -14.23 -10.59 -13.10
CA ALA A 63 -14.77 -9.80 -12.00
C ALA A 63 -15.31 -8.43 -12.45
N LYS A 64 -14.68 -7.78 -13.44
CA LYS A 64 -15.17 -6.53 -14.01
C LYS A 64 -16.38 -6.73 -14.94
N ARG A 65 -16.35 -7.78 -15.77
CA ARG A 65 -17.43 -8.09 -16.72
C ARG A 65 -18.75 -8.43 -16.03
N GLU A 66 -18.67 -9.06 -14.85
CA GLU A 66 -19.83 -9.44 -14.04
C GLU A 66 -20.35 -8.29 -13.14
N GLY A 67 -19.99 -7.05 -13.45
CA GLY A 67 -20.47 -5.85 -12.73
C GLY A 67 -19.62 -5.44 -11.54
N GLY A 68 -18.51 -6.12 -11.28
CA GLY A 68 -17.54 -5.77 -10.24
C GLY A 68 -16.48 -4.75 -10.70
N LYS A 69 -15.46 -4.56 -9.86
CA LYS A 69 -14.34 -3.66 -10.13
C LYS A 69 -13.20 -4.41 -10.82
N ALA A 70 -12.38 -3.68 -11.57
CA ALA A 70 -11.13 -4.23 -12.11
C ALA A 70 -10.20 -4.66 -10.97
N ILE A 71 -9.85 -5.95 -10.94
CA ILE A 71 -8.92 -6.51 -9.96
C ILE A 71 -7.51 -6.53 -10.56
N ARG A 72 -6.48 -6.20 -9.76
CA ARG A 72 -5.09 -6.33 -10.21
C ARG A 72 -4.62 -7.77 -10.01
N LYS A 73 -3.79 -8.32 -10.90
CA LYS A 73 -3.19 -9.66 -10.75
C LYS A 73 -2.54 -9.88 -9.38
N ALA A 74 -1.83 -8.87 -8.90
CA ALA A 74 -1.19 -8.91 -7.58
C ALA A 74 -2.18 -9.05 -6.41
N VAL A 75 -3.44 -8.64 -6.57
CA VAL A 75 -4.49 -8.90 -5.57
C VAL A 75 -4.86 -10.38 -5.62
N VAL A 76 -5.12 -10.94 -6.81
CA VAL A 76 -5.43 -12.37 -6.97
C VAL A 76 -4.33 -13.25 -6.37
N LEU A 77 -3.06 -12.99 -6.71
CA LEU A 77 -1.92 -13.74 -6.17
C LEU A 77 -1.81 -13.63 -4.66
N ARG A 78 -1.99 -12.43 -4.08
CA ARG A 78 -1.97 -12.26 -2.62
C ARG A 78 -3.10 -13.03 -1.93
N THR A 79 -4.31 -12.95 -2.46
CA THR A 79 -5.46 -13.69 -1.91
C THR A 79 -5.27 -15.20 -2.01
N LEU A 80 -4.69 -15.71 -3.10
CA LEU A 80 -4.34 -17.14 -3.21
C LEU A 80 -3.34 -17.57 -2.13
N VAL A 81 -2.31 -16.76 -1.87
CA VAL A 81 -1.35 -17.04 -0.79
C VAL A 81 -2.01 -16.97 0.58
N GLU A 82 -2.87 -15.98 0.83
CA GLU A 82 -3.62 -15.86 2.08
C GLU A 82 -4.53 -17.07 2.34
N ILE A 83 -5.21 -17.59 1.32
CA ILE A 83 -6.03 -18.82 1.41
C ILE A 83 -5.12 -20.03 1.72
N ALA A 84 -4.00 -20.16 1.02
CA ALA A 84 -3.06 -21.24 1.27
C ALA A 84 -2.49 -21.20 2.71
N MET A 85 -2.26 -20.01 3.26
CA MET A 85 -1.80 -19.83 4.64
C MET A 85 -2.83 -20.23 5.71
N GLN A 86 -4.11 -20.24 5.37
CA GLN A 86 -5.18 -20.67 6.29
C GLN A 86 -5.30 -22.20 6.38
N THR A 87 -4.62 -22.92 5.48
CA THR A 87 -4.69 -24.38 5.39
C THR A 87 -3.45 -25.00 6.02
N PRO A 88 -3.55 -26.14 6.74
CA PRO A 88 -2.38 -26.87 7.21
C PRO A 88 -1.63 -27.54 6.05
N LEU A 89 -0.83 -26.75 5.32
CA LEU A 89 0.01 -27.20 4.22
C LEU A 89 1.43 -27.47 4.72
N ASP A 90 1.84 -28.75 4.72
CA ASP A 90 3.21 -29.15 5.04
C ASP A 90 4.00 -29.51 3.77
N LEU A 91 5.01 -28.69 3.45
CA LEU A 91 5.92 -28.90 2.32
C LEU A 91 7.27 -29.52 2.73
N THR A 92 7.39 -29.98 3.99
CA THR A 92 8.63 -30.59 4.48
C THR A 92 8.97 -31.86 3.69
N GLY A 93 10.22 -31.95 3.24
CA GLY A 93 10.75 -33.13 2.56
C GLY A 93 10.25 -33.34 1.12
N VAL A 94 9.55 -32.37 0.52
CA VAL A 94 9.15 -32.42 -0.89
C VAL A 94 10.38 -32.35 -1.79
N GLN A 95 10.45 -33.22 -2.81
CA GLN A 95 11.61 -33.30 -3.73
C GLN A 95 11.29 -32.88 -5.16
N SER A 96 10.01 -32.73 -5.51
CA SER A 96 9.58 -32.43 -6.87
C SER A 96 8.42 -31.44 -6.92
N GLU A 97 8.27 -30.75 -8.05
CA GLU A 97 7.15 -29.84 -8.27
C GLU A 97 5.79 -30.57 -8.27
N GLU A 98 5.77 -31.81 -8.76
CA GLU A 98 4.56 -32.64 -8.76
C GLU A 98 4.11 -32.97 -7.33
N GLU A 99 5.04 -33.34 -6.44
CA GLU A 99 4.75 -33.53 -5.01
C GLU A 99 4.22 -32.25 -4.34
N VAL A 100 4.74 -31.07 -4.71
CA VAL A 100 4.20 -29.79 -4.21
C VAL A 100 2.74 -29.66 -4.65
N ARG A 101 2.45 -29.90 -5.93
CA ARG A 101 1.09 -29.82 -6.48
C ARG A 101 0.15 -30.77 -5.75
N GLU A 102 0.51 -32.05 -5.60
CA GLU A 102 -0.32 -33.04 -4.94
C GLU A 102 -0.67 -32.64 -3.50
N ARG A 103 0.32 -32.16 -2.72
CA ARG A 103 0.06 -31.70 -1.35
C ARG A 103 -0.81 -30.45 -1.31
N MET A 104 -0.57 -29.50 -2.20
CA MET A 104 -1.40 -28.29 -2.30
C MET A 104 -2.84 -28.61 -2.69
N GLU A 105 -3.05 -29.52 -3.65
CA GLU A 105 -4.39 -29.96 -4.05
C GLU A 105 -5.11 -30.68 -2.92
N SER A 106 -4.42 -31.59 -2.21
CA SER A 106 -4.99 -32.30 -1.07
C SER A 106 -5.40 -31.32 0.03
N ALA A 107 -4.55 -30.34 0.34
CA ALA A 107 -4.84 -29.31 1.32
C ALA A 107 -6.04 -28.44 0.89
N LEU A 108 -6.07 -27.94 -0.34
CA LEU A 108 -7.12 -27.03 -0.82
C LEU A 108 -8.47 -27.71 -1.09
N LYS A 109 -8.50 -29.01 -1.40
CA LYS A 109 -9.77 -29.77 -1.52
C LYS A 109 -10.41 -30.08 -0.16
N SER A 110 -9.66 -29.92 0.93
CA SER A 110 -10.13 -30.15 2.30
C SER A 110 -10.73 -28.90 2.98
N LEU A 111 -10.65 -27.75 2.29
CA LEU A 111 -11.29 -26.47 2.63
C LEU A 111 -12.78 -26.49 2.26
#